data_AF-A0A358C7G1-F1
#
_entry.id   AF-A0A358C7G1-F1
#
_cell.length_a   1.000
_cell.length_b   1.000
_cell.length_c   1.000
_cell.angle_alpha   90.00
_cell.angle_beta   90.00
_cell.angle_gamma   90.00
#
_symmetry.space_group_name_H-M   'P 1'
#
loop_
_entity.id
_entity.type
_entity.pdbx_description
1 polymer ?
#
loop_
_entity_poly.entity_id
_entity_poly.type
_entity_poly.pdbx_seq_one_letter_code
_entity_poly.pdbx_strand_id
1 'polypeptide(L)'
;MPHDVQEPMRHFGAAGRGLIYVKKATPTADGHANVHILLEGTGIQRALFCLPDHVFVSGGPVSDRSLGWSMTLSPAPTHDPDDGEGLPFVGLATGNVGKLKDGEQIHEFSYVRRPRFGEACDLYAVGMLLFESLLSHDERPLDRLRQAILTDLEELTGACLAVEPERRGLAAVEWITARCENDTPGAIWSRRNLLYRREERAASRLDGFPPRLWQAIIALGLRLTTTIPGFSFCDDRASDAPRLAGRHLVPLAEARGLVAMLDDLIFGRSGRISRLRAVIGGGER
;
A
#
# COMPACT_ATOMS: atom_id res chain seq x y z
N MET A 1 -21.82 7.59 -10.36
CA MET A 1 -20.50 6.98 -10.56
C MET A 1 -19.88 7.64 -11.78
N PRO A 2 -18.79 8.40 -11.66
CA PRO A 2 -18.06 8.84 -12.84
C PRO A 2 -17.60 7.60 -13.59
N HIS A 3 -17.84 7.59 -14.90
CA HIS A 3 -17.49 6.47 -15.80
C HIS A 3 -15.99 6.16 -15.81
N ASP A 4 -15.16 7.04 -15.24
CA ASP A 4 -13.71 6.96 -15.15
C ASP A 4 -13.19 6.15 -13.94
N VAL A 5 -14.10 5.67 -13.07
CA VAL A 5 -13.79 4.80 -11.92
C VAL A 5 -14.43 3.41 -12.09
N GLN A 6 -14.84 3.06 -13.32
CA GLN A 6 -14.85 1.64 -13.70
C GLN A 6 -13.41 1.29 -14.05
N GLU A 7 -12.59 1.05 -13.03
CA GLU A 7 -11.33 0.35 -13.22
C GLU A 7 -11.64 -0.84 -14.14
N PRO A 8 -11.03 -0.98 -15.33
CA PRO A 8 -10.95 -2.29 -15.91
C PRO A 8 -10.24 -3.08 -14.82
N MET A 9 -10.98 -3.98 -14.14
CA MET A 9 -10.47 -4.96 -13.19
C MET A 9 -9.05 -5.23 -13.62
N ARG A 10 -8.04 -4.73 -12.90
CA ARG A 10 -6.68 -4.75 -13.42
C ARG A 10 -6.36 -6.22 -13.64
N HIS A 11 -6.34 -6.67 -14.90
CA HIS A 11 -6.13 -8.08 -15.24
C HIS A 11 -4.64 -8.37 -15.06
N PHE A 12 -4.16 -8.22 -13.82
CA PHE A 12 -2.83 -8.62 -13.42
C PHE A 12 -2.73 -10.13 -13.55
N GLY A 13 -1.67 -10.62 -14.17
CA GLY A 13 -1.51 -12.06 -14.40
C GLY A 13 -2.20 -12.63 -15.65
N ALA A 14 -3.04 -11.88 -16.35
CA ALA A 14 -3.62 -12.34 -17.62
C ALA A 14 -2.65 -12.08 -18.78
N ALA A 15 -2.47 -13.06 -19.65
CA ALA A 15 -1.64 -12.93 -20.85
C ALA A 15 -2.37 -12.08 -21.90
N GLY A 16 -1.80 -10.92 -22.25
CA GLY A 16 -2.26 -10.10 -23.36
C GLY A 16 -1.43 -10.29 -24.63
N ARG A 17 -1.91 -9.75 -25.75
CA ARG A 17 -1.20 -9.64 -27.04
C ARG A 17 -1.08 -8.17 -27.45
N GLY A 18 -0.15 -7.85 -28.32
CA GLY A 18 0.04 -6.49 -28.83
C GLY A 18 1.11 -6.43 -29.92
N LEU A 19 1.75 -5.28 -30.05
CA LEU A 19 2.94 -5.07 -30.88
C LEU A 19 4.10 -4.56 -30.01
N ILE A 20 5.29 -5.12 -30.18
CA ILE A 20 6.53 -4.58 -29.62
C ILE A 20 7.31 -3.93 -30.75
N TYR A 21 7.72 -2.68 -30.55
CA TYR A 21 8.74 -2.05 -31.37
C TYR A 21 10.03 -1.92 -30.56
N VAL A 22 11.12 -2.54 -31.02
CA VAL A 22 12.41 -2.47 -30.34
C VAL A 22 13.13 -1.19 -30.76
N LYS A 23 13.07 -0.15 -29.92
CA LYS A 23 13.81 1.10 -30.17
C LYS A 23 15.32 0.89 -30.09
N LYS A 24 15.76 0.11 -29.10
CA LYS A 24 17.17 -0.18 -28.87
C LYS A 24 17.35 -1.48 -28.12
N ALA A 25 18.32 -2.30 -28.53
CA ALA A 25 18.76 -3.49 -27.82
C ALA A 25 20.28 -3.49 -27.72
N THR A 26 20.80 -3.30 -26.51
CA THR A 26 22.24 -3.25 -26.23
C THR A 26 22.66 -4.55 -25.50
N PRO A 27 23.43 -5.43 -26.16
CA PRO A 27 23.94 -6.64 -25.53
C PRO A 27 24.79 -6.33 -24.29
N THR A 28 24.74 -7.23 -23.31
CA THR A 28 25.54 -7.20 -22.08
C THR A 28 26.54 -8.36 -22.11
N ALA A 29 27.57 -8.29 -21.25
CA ALA A 29 28.61 -9.32 -21.18
C ALA A 29 28.08 -10.72 -20.80
N ASP A 30 26.96 -10.78 -20.08
CA ASP A 30 26.39 -12.03 -19.55
C ASP A 30 25.38 -12.70 -20.51
N GLY A 31 25.34 -12.26 -21.77
CA GLY A 31 24.40 -12.81 -22.77
C GLY A 31 22.95 -12.32 -22.60
N HIS A 32 22.73 -11.25 -21.84
CA HIS A 32 21.46 -10.51 -21.77
C HIS A 32 21.50 -9.28 -22.68
N ALA A 33 20.37 -8.59 -22.87
CA ALA A 33 20.34 -7.30 -23.56
C ALA A 33 19.54 -6.26 -22.77
N ASN A 34 20.11 -5.07 -22.59
CA ASN A 34 19.34 -3.91 -22.15
C ASN A 34 18.47 -3.45 -23.30
N VAL A 35 17.16 -3.34 -23.08
CA VAL A 35 16.19 -3.02 -24.13
C VAL A 35 15.44 -1.73 -23.81
N HIS A 36 15.18 -0.97 -24.86
CA HIS A 36 14.22 0.13 -24.91
C HIS A 36 13.20 -0.24 -25.98
N ILE A 37 11.92 -0.33 -25.62
CA ILE A 37 10.86 -0.75 -26.52
C ILE A 37 9.64 0.17 -26.43
N LEU A 38 8.77 0.13 -27.45
CA LEU A 38 7.39 0.60 -27.38
C LEU A 38 6.45 -0.61 -27.34
N LEU A 39 5.46 -0.58 -26.46
CA LEU A 39 4.36 -1.55 -26.43
C LEU A 39 3.08 -0.88 -26.93
N GLU A 40 2.51 -1.44 -27.98
CA GLU A 40 1.29 -0.97 -28.63
C GLU A 40 0.19 -2.04 -28.61
N GLY A 41 -1.06 -1.62 -28.79
CA GLY A 41 -2.20 -2.52 -28.94
C GLY A 41 -2.54 -3.34 -27.68
N THR A 42 -1.97 -2.99 -26.54
CA THR A 42 -2.18 -3.69 -25.26
C THR A 42 -3.53 -3.35 -24.62
N GLY A 43 -4.19 -2.28 -25.08
CA GLY A 43 -5.41 -1.72 -24.47
C GLY A 43 -5.14 -1.00 -23.14
N ILE A 44 -3.88 -0.85 -22.74
CA ILE A 44 -3.51 -0.20 -21.50
C ILE A 44 -3.47 1.31 -21.72
N GLN A 45 -4.29 2.05 -20.99
CA GLN A 45 -4.24 3.51 -21.04
C GLN A 45 -2.99 4.04 -20.32
N ARG A 46 -2.33 5.04 -20.92
CA ARG A 46 -1.14 5.70 -20.36
C ARG A 46 -1.37 6.26 -18.96
N ALA A 47 -2.52 6.89 -18.72
CA ALA A 47 -2.87 7.46 -17.42
C ALA A 47 -2.95 6.41 -16.30
N LEU A 48 -3.16 5.14 -16.65
CA LEU A 48 -3.19 4.02 -15.71
C LEU A 48 -1.81 3.40 -15.50
N PHE A 49 -0.77 3.86 -16.23
CA PHE A 49 0.59 3.34 -16.11
C PHE A 49 1.38 4.18 -15.12
N CYS A 50 1.61 3.62 -13.93
CA CYS A 50 2.50 4.23 -12.95
C CYS A 50 3.94 3.82 -13.28
N LEU A 51 4.89 4.77 -13.23
CA LEU A 51 6.33 4.56 -13.41
C LEU A 51 6.92 3.31 -12.71
N PRO A 52 6.41 2.84 -11.55
CA PRO A 52 6.95 1.64 -10.92
C PRO A 52 6.43 0.29 -11.43
N ASP A 53 5.44 0.21 -12.34
CA ASP A 53 4.90 -1.11 -12.76
C ASP A 53 5.90 -1.96 -13.57
N HIS A 54 5.86 -3.28 -13.39
CA HIS A 54 6.63 -4.20 -14.21
C HIS A 54 5.78 -4.88 -15.28
N VAL A 55 6.27 -4.89 -16.51
CA VAL A 55 5.70 -5.71 -17.60
C VAL A 55 6.67 -6.83 -17.90
N PHE A 56 6.20 -8.05 -17.71
CA PHE A 56 6.89 -9.24 -18.18
C PHE A 56 6.41 -9.54 -19.58
N VAL A 57 7.33 -9.60 -20.52
CA VAL A 57 7.03 -9.89 -21.92
C VAL A 57 7.81 -11.13 -22.31
N SER A 58 7.19 -12.06 -23.01
CA SER A 58 7.87 -13.25 -23.53
C SER A 58 7.40 -13.57 -24.93
N GLY A 59 8.32 -14.03 -25.77
CA GLY A 59 8.03 -14.44 -27.14
C GLY A 59 8.93 -15.57 -27.61
N GLY A 60 8.54 -16.17 -28.73
CA GLY A 60 9.20 -17.34 -29.32
C GLY A 60 8.31 -18.60 -29.33
N PRO A 61 8.76 -19.67 -30.02
CA PRO A 61 7.96 -20.87 -30.22
C PRO A 61 7.66 -21.55 -28.87
N VAL A 62 6.38 -21.82 -28.59
CA VAL A 62 5.94 -22.53 -27.37
C VAL A 62 6.58 -23.93 -27.26
N SER A 63 6.90 -24.53 -28.40
CA SER A 63 7.48 -25.87 -28.52
C SER A 63 8.95 -25.96 -28.08
N ASP A 64 9.70 -24.86 -28.04
CA ASP A 64 11.11 -24.87 -27.65
C ASP A 64 11.52 -23.60 -26.87
N ARG A 65 11.62 -23.75 -25.54
CA ARG A 65 12.03 -22.67 -24.63
C ARG A 65 13.46 -22.19 -24.86
N SER A 66 14.33 -22.98 -25.48
CA SER A 66 15.70 -22.57 -25.81
C SER A 66 15.76 -21.54 -26.94
N LEU A 67 14.69 -21.45 -27.73
CA LEU A 67 14.53 -20.48 -28.81
C LEU A 67 13.72 -19.24 -28.41
N GLY A 68 13.19 -19.22 -27.17
CA GLY A 68 12.40 -18.13 -26.62
C GLY A 68 13.25 -17.03 -25.99
N TRP A 69 12.61 -15.90 -25.74
CA TRP A 69 13.17 -14.76 -25.01
C TRP A 69 12.14 -14.25 -24.00
N SER A 70 12.64 -13.59 -22.96
CA SER A 70 11.79 -12.91 -21.98
C SER A 70 12.38 -11.55 -21.62
N MET A 71 11.53 -10.59 -21.29
CA MET A 71 11.91 -9.25 -20.88
C MET A 71 11.22 -8.92 -19.55
N THR A 72 11.97 -8.30 -18.65
CA THR A 72 11.41 -7.60 -17.49
C THR A 72 11.54 -6.11 -17.74
N LEU A 73 10.40 -5.44 -17.88
CA LEU A 73 10.32 -4.06 -18.34
C LEU A 73 9.71 -3.16 -17.26
N SER A 74 10.11 -1.91 -17.24
CA SER A 74 9.49 -0.83 -16.47
C SER A 74 9.21 0.35 -17.40
N PRO A 75 8.19 1.18 -17.14
CA PRO A 75 7.92 2.38 -17.92
C PRO A 75 9.16 3.25 -18.09
N ALA A 76 9.37 3.77 -19.29
CA ALA A 76 10.37 4.79 -19.49
C ALA A 76 9.94 6.08 -18.76
N PRO A 77 10.86 6.76 -18.06
CA PRO A 77 10.55 8.01 -17.35
C PRO A 77 10.20 9.17 -18.31
N THR A 78 10.64 9.07 -19.55
CA THR A 78 10.44 10.06 -20.60
C THR A 78 9.64 9.46 -21.74
N HIS A 79 8.61 10.16 -22.17
CA HIS A 79 7.85 9.82 -23.37
C HIS A 79 8.32 10.73 -24.51
N ASP A 80 8.81 10.14 -25.58
CA ASP A 80 9.15 10.87 -26.79
C ASP A 80 7.84 11.26 -27.50
N PRO A 81 7.60 12.53 -27.86
CA PRO A 81 6.42 12.91 -28.62
C PRO A 81 6.26 12.14 -29.94
N ASP A 82 7.36 11.65 -30.51
CA ASP A 82 7.36 10.90 -31.77
C ASP A 82 6.94 9.42 -31.61
N ASP A 83 6.68 8.96 -30.38
CA ASP A 83 6.27 7.57 -30.08
C ASP A 83 4.82 7.24 -30.44
N GLY A 84 4.04 8.24 -30.85
CA GLY A 84 2.63 8.08 -31.19
C GLY A 84 1.82 7.48 -30.03
N GLU A 85 1.14 6.36 -30.29
CA GLU A 85 0.31 5.63 -29.31
C GLU A 85 1.11 4.59 -28.50
N GLY A 86 2.40 4.42 -28.79
CA GLY A 86 3.26 3.44 -28.13
C GLY A 86 3.60 3.81 -26.70
N LEU A 87 3.41 2.88 -25.76
CA LEU A 87 3.86 3.07 -24.38
C LEU A 87 5.35 2.71 -24.27
N PRO A 88 6.23 3.63 -23.83
CA PRO A 88 7.67 3.37 -23.80
C PRO A 88 8.08 2.60 -22.55
N PHE A 89 8.96 1.61 -22.74
CA PHE A 89 9.48 0.74 -21.69
C PHE A 89 10.98 0.54 -21.81
N VAL A 90 11.64 0.43 -20.66
CA VAL A 90 13.05 0.07 -20.55
C VAL A 90 13.21 -1.13 -19.63
N GLY A 91 14.21 -1.97 -19.90
CA GLY A 91 14.44 -3.13 -19.06
C GLY A 91 15.51 -4.08 -19.55
N LEU A 92 15.44 -5.30 -19.07
CA LEU A 92 16.40 -6.36 -19.35
C LEU A 92 15.74 -7.52 -20.07
N ALA A 93 16.33 -7.93 -21.19
CA ALA A 93 15.96 -9.12 -21.94
C ALA A 93 16.93 -10.27 -21.67
N THR A 94 16.40 -11.49 -21.59
CA THR A 94 17.15 -12.72 -21.34
C THR A 94 16.68 -13.83 -22.29
N GLY A 95 17.49 -14.89 -22.44
CA GLY A 95 17.24 -15.99 -23.39
C GLY A 95 17.85 -15.70 -24.76
N ASN A 96 17.14 -16.04 -25.85
CA ASN A 96 17.61 -15.83 -27.22
C ASN A 96 17.46 -14.36 -27.66
N VAL A 97 18.23 -13.46 -27.06
CA VAL A 97 18.16 -12.01 -27.28
C VAL A 97 18.74 -11.56 -28.63
N GLY A 98 19.45 -12.42 -29.36
CA GLY A 98 20.03 -12.10 -30.67
C GLY A 98 19.00 -11.75 -31.76
N LYS A 99 17.72 -12.05 -31.50
CA LYS A 99 16.59 -11.66 -32.36
C LYS A 99 16.04 -10.26 -32.06
N LEU A 100 16.46 -9.64 -30.96
CA LEU A 100 16.04 -8.30 -30.57
C LEU A 100 16.98 -7.29 -31.24
N LYS A 101 16.56 -6.75 -32.38
CA LYS A 101 17.35 -5.79 -33.16
C LYS A 101 16.68 -4.42 -33.13
N ASP A 102 17.49 -3.38 -33.21
CA ASP A 102 17.00 -2.01 -33.32
C ASP A 102 16.08 -1.86 -34.55
N GLY A 103 14.89 -1.30 -34.34
CA GLY A 103 13.85 -1.13 -35.36
C GLY A 103 12.96 -2.35 -35.61
N GLU A 104 13.21 -3.48 -34.94
CA GLU A 104 12.42 -4.71 -35.13
C GLU A 104 11.00 -4.59 -34.56
N GLN A 105 10.03 -5.14 -35.29
CA GLN A 105 8.64 -5.26 -34.86
C GLN A 105 8.30 -6.71 -34.52
N ILE A 106 7.80 -6.95 -33.32
CA ILE A 106 7.46 -8.30 -32.84
C ILE A 106 5.96 -8.39 -32.55
N HIS A 107 5.29 -9.26 -33.31
CA HIS A 107 3.83 -9.44 -33.26
C HIS A 107 3.39 -10.63 -32.41
N GLU A 108 4.25 -11.63 -32.24
CA GLU A 108 3.96 -12.83 -31.45
C GLU A 108 4.65 -12.77 -30.10
N PHE A 109 3.93 -12.24 -29.11
CA PHE A 109 4.34 -12.28 -27.71
C PHE A 109 3.14 -12.42 -26.78
N SER A 110 3.42 -12.84 -25.57
CA SER A 110 2.54 -12.71 -24.43
C SER A 110 3.14 -11.68 -23.48
N TYR A 111 2.29 -10.87 -22.86
CA TYR A 111 2.73 -10.01 -21.76
C TYR A 111 1.87 -10.21 -20.52
N VAL A 112 2.49 -10.05 -19.36
CA VAL A 112 1.85 -10.06 -18.04
C VAL A 112 2.31 -8.81 -17.30
N ARG A 113 1.36 -7.95 -16.94
CA ARG A 113 1.60 -6.80 -16.06
C ARG A 113 1.55 -7.26 -14.60
N ARG A 114 2.53 -6.84 -13.80
CA ARG A 114 2.54 -7.00 -12.34
C ARG A 114 2.78 -5.65 -11.67
N PRO A 115 2.06 -5.33 -10.59
CA PRO A 115 2.38 -4.16 -9.79
C PRO A 115 3.76 -4.37 -9.15
N ARG A 116 4.55 -3.30 -9.04
CA ARG A 116 5.71 -3.32 -8.13
C ARG A 116 5.21 -3.06 -6.72
N PHE A 117 5.59 -3.94 -5.81
CA PHE A 117 5.33 -3.79 -4.39
C PHE A 117 6.46 -2.94 -3.82
N GLY A 118 6.14 -1.72 -3.39
CA GLY A 118 7.06 -0.80 -2.72
C GLY A 118 6.94 -0.90 -1.20
N GLU A 119 7.49 0.08 -0.48
CA GLU A 119 7.43 0.15 0.98
C GLU A 119 5.97 0.18 1.51
N ALA A 120 5.01 0.59 0.68
CA ALA A 120 3.58 0.50 0.98
C ALA A 120 3.11 -0.93 1.32
N CYS A 121 3.73 -1.96 0.75
CA CYS A 121 3.40 -3.36 1.05
C CYS A 121 3.95 -3.82 2.39
N ASP A 122 5.14 -3.36 2.76
CA ASP A 122 5.71 -3.61 4.08
C ASP A 122 4.87 -2.92 5.15
N LEU A 123 4.47 -1.67 4.91
CA LEU A 123 3.56 -0.94 5.81
C LEU A 123 2.19 -1.63 5.90
N TYR A 124 1.65 -2.13 4.80
CA TYR A 124 0.42 -2.92 4.82
C TYR A 124 0.58 -4.15 5.72
N ALA A 125 1.67 -4.90 5.58
CA ALA A 125 1.93 -6.08 6.41
C ALA A 125 2.05 -5.71 7.89
N VAL A 126 2.77 -4.63 8.21
CA VAL A 126 2.92 -4.11 9.59
C VAL A 126 1.57 -3.69 10.16
N GLY A 127 0.74 -2.99 9.38
CA GLY A 127 -0.60 -2.57 9.79
C GLY A 127 -1.55 -3.75 10.04
N MET A 128 -1.50 -4.78 9.18
CA MET A 128 -2.27 -6.01 9.39
C MET A 128 -1.82 -6.76 10.64
N LEU A 129 -0.51 -6.87 10.88
CA LEU A 129 0.03 -7.47 12.10
C LEU A 129 -0.38 -6.70 13.36
N LEU A 130 -0.44 -5.36 13.29
CA LEU A 130 -0.95 -4.53 14.36
C LEU A 130 -2.42 -4.86 14.66
N PHE A 131 -3.28 -4.94 13.64
CA PHE A 131 -4.68 -5.29 13.85
C PHE A 131 -4.88 -6.72 14.34
N GLU A 132 -4.14 -7.69 13.81
CA GLU A 132 -4.18 -9.07 14.28
C GLU A 132 -3.80 -9.17 15.76
N SER A 133 -2.80 -8.39 16.19
CA SER A 133 -2.35 -8.35 17.58
C SER A 133 -3.36 -7.69 18.52
N LEU A 134 -4.13 -6.71 18.05
CA LEU A 134 -5.06 -5.93 18.86
C LEU A 134 -6.50 -6.47 18.87
N LEU A 135 -6.92 -7.12 17.78
CA LEU A 135 -8.33 -7.42 17.51
C LEU A 135 -8.64 -8.92 17.49
N SER A 136 -7.62 -9.78 17.51
CA SER A 136 -7.80 -11.23 17.59
C SER A 136 -8.07 -11.67 19.02
N HIS A 137 -9.02 -12.59 19.18
CA HIS A 137 -9.41 -13.16 20.46
C HIS A 137 -10.07 -14.53 20.26
N ASP A 138 -10.36 -15.25 21.35
CA ASP A 138 -10.95 -16.60 21.37
C ASP A 138 -12.18 -16.80 20.47
N GLU A 139 -13.07 -15.81 20.37
CA GLU A 139 -14.29 -15.85 19.54
C GLU A 139 -14.12 -15.31 18.11
N ARG A 140 -12.95 -14.75 17.76
CA ARG A 140 -12.67 -14.18 16.43
C ARG A 140 -11.39 -14.78 15.83
N PRO A 141 -11.49 -15.91 15.10
CA PRO A 141 -10.36 -16.51 14.43
C PRO A 141 -9.76 -15.58 13.37
N LEU A 142 -8.46 -15.70 13.12
CA LEU A 142 -7.69 -14.79 12.28
C LEU A 142 -8.28 -14.63 10.88
N ASP A 143 -8.76 -15.69 10.23
CA ASP A 143 -9.33 -15.60 8.89
C ASP A 143 -10.59 -14.72 8.85
N ARG A 144 -11.46 -14.85 9.87
CA ARG A 144 -12.65 -14.00 10.01
C ARG A 144 -12.27 -12.55 10.31
N LEU A 145 -11.25 -12.34 11.13
CA LEU A 145 -10.73 -11.00 11.42
C LEU A 145 -10.20 -10.34 10.14
N ARG A 146 -9.37 -11.04 9.37
CA ARG A 146 -8.81 -10.54 8.11
C ARG A 146 -9.91 -10.15 7.13
N GLN A 147 -10.89 -11.03 6.94
CA GLN A 147 -12.02 -10.73 6.04
C GLN A 147 -12.78 -9.47 6.48
N ALA A 148 -13.05 -9.36 7.78
CA ALA A 148 -13.77 -8.22 8.33
C ALA A 148 -12.99 -6.90 8.18
N ILE A 149 -11.67 -6.93 8.43
CA ILE A 149 -10.78 -5.79 8.19
C ILE A 149 -10.80 -5.41 6.71
N LEU A 150 -10.64 -6.37 5.79
CA LEU A 150 -10.63 -6.09 4.35
C LEU A 150 -11.90 -5.39 3.88
N THR A 151 -13.07 -5.86 4.33
CA THR A 151 -14.36 -5.20 4.04
C THR A 151 -14.40 -3.76 4.55
N ASP A 152 -13.93 -3.52 5.77
CA ASP A 152 -13.87 -2.18 6.35
C ASP A 152 -12.84 -1.27 5.67
N LEU A 153 -11.71 -1.82 5.20
CA LEU A 153 -10.73 -1.07 4.40
C LEU A 153 -11.31 -0.65 3.05
N GLU A 154 -12.06 -1.53 2.39
CA GLU A 154 -12.76 -1.22 1.15
C GLU A 154 -13.81 -0.12 1.36
N GLU A 155 -14.61 -0.22 2.43
CA GLU A 155 -15.60 0.80 2.77
C GLU A 155 -14.95 2.15 3.08
N LEU A 156 -13.92 2.18 3.93
CA LEU A 156 -13.18 3.40 4.26
C LEU A 156 -12.59 4.04 3.00
N THR A 157 -11.96 3.23 2.14
CA THR A 157 -11.37 3.71 0.89
C THR A 157 -12.44 4.31 -0.02
N GLY A 158 -13.57 3.61 -0.20
CA GLY A 158 -14.69 4.10 -1.00
C GLY A 158 -15.27 5.42 -0.46
N ALA A 159 -15.49 5.51 0.85
CA ALA A 159 -16.00 6.71 1.51
C ALA A 159 -15.06 7.91 1.35
N CYS A 160 -13.74 7.69 1.49
CA CYS A 160 -12.75 8.76 1.34
C CYS A 160 -12.56 9.19 -0.12
N LEU A 161 -12.62 8.27 -1.08
CA LEU A 161 -12.48 8.61 -2.50
C LEU A 161 -13.73 9.27 -3.09
N ALA A 162 -14.88 9.15 -2.43
CA ALA A 162 -16.13 9.80 -2.83
C ALA A 162 -16.18 11.32 -2.50
N VAL A 163 -15.20 11.84 -1.74
CA VAL A 163 -15.11 13.26 -1.39
C VAL A 163 -13.89 13.92 -2.05
N GLU A 164 -13.92 15.26 -2.09
CA GLU A 164 -12.83 16.09 -2.62
C GLU A 164 -11.47 15.77 -1.95
N PRO A 165 -10.34 15.84 -2.68
CA PRO A 165 -9.01 15.49 -2.18
C PRO A 165 -8.64 16.11 -0.83
N GLU A 166 -8.99 17.37 -0.61
CA GLU A 166 -8.68 18.13 0.60
C GLU A 166 -9.49 17.66 1.82
N ARG A 167 -10.63 16.99 1.58
CA ARG A 167 -11.55 16.51 2.63
C ARG A 167 -11.33 15.05 3.01
N ARG A 168 -10.50 14.30 2.28
CA ARG A 168 -10.30 12.86 2.51
C ARG A 168 -9.77 12.53 3.89
N GLY A 169 -8.83 13.33 4.39
CA GLY A 169 -8.28 13.17 5.75
C GLY A 169 -9.35 13.36 6.83
N LEU A 170 -10.23 14.35 6.67
CA LEU A 170 -11.34 14.59 7.59
C LEU A 170 -12.37 13.44 7.53
N ALA A 171 -12.75 13.00 6.32
CA ALA A 171 -13.68 11.89 6.13
C ALA A 171 -13.17 10.59 6.79
N ALA A 172 -11.88 10.30 6.68
CA ALA A 172 -11.27 9.16 7.35
C ALA A 172 -11.36 9.28 8.89
N VAL A 173 -11.07 10.46 9.44
CA VAL A 173 -11.18 10.70 10.89
C VAL A 173 -12.61 10.56 11.39
N GLU A 174 -13.59 11.08 10.66
CA GLU A 174 -15.02 10.94 10.97
C GLU A 174 -15.45 9.47 10.95
N TRP A 175 -15.04 8.72 9.93
CA TRP A 175 -15.29 7.28 9.81
C TRP A 175 -14.71 6.48 10.98
N ILE A 176 -13.46 6.79 11.37
CA ILE A 176 -12.78 6.14 12.50
C ILE A 176 -13.49 6.43 13.81
N THR A 177 -13.85 7.69 14.02
CA THR A 177 -14.52 8.14 15.24
C THR A 177 -15.84 7.40 15.41
N ALA A 178 -16.69 7.37 14.37
CA ALA A 178 -17.98 6.70 14.40
C ALA A 178 -17.88 5.19 14.73
N ARG A 179 -16.86 4.51 14.22
CA ARG A 179 -16.63 3.07 14.50
C ARG A 179 -16.04 2.79 15.87
N CYS A 180 -15.14 3.66 16.35
CA CYS A 180 -14.47 3.49 17.63
C CYS A 180 -15.28 3.98 18.83
N GLU A 181 -16.32 4.80 18.61
CA GLU A 181 -17.27 5.20 19.67
C GLU A 181 -18.10 4.02 20.17
N ASN A 182 -18.29 2.99 19.34
CA ASN A 182 -19.09 1.83 19.67
C ASN A 182 -18.27 0.73 20.37
N ASP A 183 -18.22 0.76 21.70
CA ASP A 183 -17.62 -0.30 22.51
C ASP A 183 -18.60 -1.45 22.83
N THR A 184 -19.38 -1.89 21.85
CA THR A 184 -20.24 -3.07 22.01
C THR A 184 -19.43 -4.36 21.84
N PRO A 185 -19.68 -5.42 22.63
CA PRO A 185 -19.10 -6.74 22.37
C PRO A 185 -19.36 -7.21 20.94
N GLY A 186 -18.34 -7.74 20.28
CA GLY A 186 -18.42 -8.24 18.90
C GLY A 186 -18.12 -7.21 17.81
N ALA A 187 -18.21 -5.90 18.10
CA ALA A 187 -17.78 -4.88 17.14
C ALA A 187 -16.27 -4.97 16.87
N ILE A 188 -15.88 -4.81 15.60
CA ILE A 188 -14.49 -5.01 15.13
C ILE A 188 -13.55 -3.98 15.77
N TRP A 189 -13.97 -2.72 15.80
CA TRP A 189 -13.18 -1.60 16.31
C TRP A 189 -13.46 -1.26 17.77
N SER A 190 -14.03 -2.19 18.53
CA SER A 190 -14.29 -2.03 19.96
C SER A 190 -13.01 -2.19 20.77
N ARG A 191 -12.81 -1.31 21.76
CA ARG A 191 -11.70 -1.41 22.72
C ARG A 191 -11.73 -2.71 23.51
N ARG A 192 -12.91 -3.32 23.62
CA ARG A 192 -13.10 -4.61 24.30
C ARG A 192 -12.24 -5.71 23.69
N ASN A 193 -11.84 -5.60 22.41
CA ASN A 193 -11.04 -6.62 21.75
C ASN A 193 -9.61 -6.73 22.32
N LEU A 194 -9.16 -5.76 23.13
CA LEU A 194 -7.93 -5.88 23.92
C LEU A 194 -8.01 -7.00 24.97
N LEU A 195 -9.21 -7.45 25.34
CA LEU A 195 -9.43 -8.54 26.28
C LEU A 195 -9.61 -9.86 25.53
N TYR A 196 -8.77 -10.84 25.84
CA TYR A 196 -8.73 -12.09 25.09
C TYR A 196 -9.93 -13.01 25.37
N ARG A 197 -10.47 -13.03 26.60
CA ARG A 197 -11.57 -13.94 26.97
C ARG A 197 -12.94 -13.30 26.78
N ARG A 198 -13.92 -14.11 26.35
CA ARG A 198 -15.33 -13.70 26.22
C ARG A 198 -15.90 -13.06 27.49
N GLU A 199 -15.65 -13.65 28.65
CA GLU A 199 -16.23 -13.20 29.91
C GLU A 199 -15.72 -11.81 30.29
N GLU A 200 -14.42 -11.57 30.04
CA GLU A 200 -13.77 -10.28 30.28
C GLU A 200 -14.36 -9.20 29.35
N ARG A 201 -14.63 -9.55 28.09
CA ARG A 201 -15.29 -8.65 27.13
C ARG A 201 -16.75 -8.36 27.46
N ALA A 202 -17.46 -9.29 28.10
CA ALA A 202 -18.85 -9.12 28.50
C ALA A 202 -19.00 -8.27 29.77
N ALA A 203 -17.92 -8.07 30.55
CA ALA A 203 -17.95 -7.30 31.77
C ALA A 203 -18.34 -5.83 31.52
N SER A 204 -19.11 -5.24 32.44
CA SER A 204 -19.64 -3.88 32.30
C SER A 204 -18.59 -2.77 32.44
N ARG A 205 -17.41 -3.06 33.02
CA ARG A 205 -16.32 -2.09 33.19
C ARG A 205 -15.20 -2.31 32.18
N LEU A 206 -14.94 -1.29 31.36
CA LEU A 206 -13.78 -1.13 30.49
C LEU A 206 -12.78 -0.19 31.18
N ASP A 207 -12.28 -0.60 32.34
CA ASP A 207 -11.36 0.25 33.11
C ASP A 207 -9.94 -0.01 32.63
N GLY A 208 -9.42 0.82 31.73
CA GLY A 208 -7.98 0.83 31.47
C GLY A 208 -7.50 1.59 30.24
N PHE A 209 -8.25 1.59 29.13
CA PHE A 209 -7.73 2.10 27.85
C PHE A 209 -8.49 3.34 27.34
N PRO A 210 -7.85 4.54 27.26
CA PRO A 210 -8.55 5.77 26.86
C PRO A 210 -9.13 5.70 25.43
N PRO A 211 -10.34 6.23 25.18
CA PRO A 211 -10.97 6.21 23.84
C PRO A 211 -10.12 6.90 22.78
N ARG A 212 -9.52 8.05 23.13
CA ARG A 212 -8.66 8.82 22.21
C ARG A 212 -7.40 8.06 21.81
N LEU A 213 -6.79 7.34 22.75
CA LEU A 213 -5.62 6.53 22.48
C LEU A 213 -5.98 5.36 21.55
N TRP A 214 -7.15 4.75 21.77
CA TRP A 214 -7.66 3.71 20.88
C TRP A 214 -7.87 4.20 19.46
N GLN A 215 -8.61 5.31 19.29
CA GLN A 215 -8.83 5.93 17.99
C GLN A 215 -7.52 6.24 17.28
N ALA A 216 -6.50 6.73 18.00
CA ALA A 216 -5.20 7.02 17.42
C ALA A 216 -4.43 5.77 16.97
N ILE A 217 -4.52 4.66 17.72
CA ILE A 217 -3.92 3.38 17.32
C ILE A 217 -4.64 2.79 16.10
N ILE A 218 -5.98 2.83 16.09
CA ILE A 218 -6.76 2.40 14.93
C ILE A 218 -6.43 3.27 13.71
N ALA A 219 -6.33 4.58 13.87
CA ALA A 219 -5.91 5.50 12.82
C ALA A 219 -4.52 5.16 12.28
N LEU A 220 -3.53 4.88 13.16
CA LEU A 220 -2.21 4.44 12.74
C LEU A 220 -2.29 3.16 11.88
N GLY A 221 -3.02 2.15 12.36
CA GLY A 221 -3.21 0.90 11.62
C GLY A 221 -3.83 1.14 10.23
N LEU A 222 -4.89 1.95 10.16
CA LEU A 222 -5.56 2.24 8.88
C LEU A 222 -4.65 3.03 7.93
N ARG A 223 -3.84 3.96 8.42
CA ARG A 223 -2.87 4.72 7.61
C ARG A 223 -1.74 3.83 7.07
N LEU A 224 -1.40 2.76 7.78
CA LEU A 224 -0.44 1.74 7.35
C LEU A 224 -1.03 0.79 6.29
N THR A 225 -2.30 0.39 6.43
CA THR A 225 -2.94 -0.62 5.56
C THR A 225 -3.67 -0.06 4.34
N THR A 226 -3.76 1.26 4.20
CA THR A 226 -4.46 1.91 3.07
C THR A 226 -3.51 2.77 2.26
N THR A 227 -3.96 3.17 1.06
CA THR A 227 -3.24 4.11 0.18
C THR A 227 -4.16 5.25 -0.25
N ILE A 228 -4.86 5.85 0.71
CA ILE A 228 -5.82 6.94 0.52
C ILE A 228 -5.03 8.27 0.50
N PRO A 229 -5.02 9.01 -0.61
CA PRO A 229 -4.33 10.31 -0.67
C PRO A 229 -4.88 11.29 0.36
N GLY A 230 -4.01 12.09 0.97
CA GLY A 230 -4.33 12.96 2.10
C GLY A 230 -4.40 12.24 3.46
N PHE A 231 -4.71 10.95 3.52
CA PHE A 231 -4.82 10.19 4.77
C PHE A 231 -3.66 9.22 5.02
N SER A 232 -3.33 8.32 4.11
CA SER A 232 -2.38 7.24 4.37
C SER A 232 -0.92 7.67 4.31
N PHE A 233 0.00 6.79 4.71
CA PHE A 233 1.43 7.09 4.60
C PHE A 233 2.00 6.96 3.19
N CYS A 234 1.34 6.17 2.34
CA CYS A 234 1.63 6.05 0.92
C CYS A 234 0.37 6.41 0.15
N ASP A 235 0.51 7.11 -0.99
CA ASP A 235 -0.64 7.51 -1.80
C ASP A 235 -1.03 6.43 -2.82
N ASP A 236 -0.15 5.44 -3.02
CA ASP A 236 -0.37 4.30 -3.90
C ASP A 236 0.45 3.08 -3.42
N ARG A 237 0.09 1.88 -3.91
CA ARG A 237 0.73 0.60 -3.50
C ARG A 237 2.16 0.42 -4.00
N ALA A 238 2.59 1.23 -4.95
CA ALA A 238 3.90 1.21 -5.56
C ALA A 238 4.78 2.40 -5.11
N SER A 239 4.32 3.19 -4.12
CA SER A 239 5.12 4.23 -3.49
C SER A 239 6.44 3.65 -2.95
N ASP A 240 7.55 4.19 -3.45
CA ASP A 240 8.92 3.78 -3.10
C ASP A 240 9.36 4.30 -1.71
N ALA A 241 8.60 5.21 -1.10
CA ALA A 241 8.84 5.70 0.26
C ALA A 241 7.54 6.24 0.89
N PRO A 242 7.35 6.13 2.21
CA PRO A 242 6.25 6.78 2.92
C PRO A 242 6.46 8.27 3.06
N ARG A 243 5.38 8.97 3.40
CA ARG A 243 5.37 10.41 3.67
C ARG A 243 6.45 10.84 4.67
N LEU A 244 7.12 11.92 4.31
CA LEU A 244 8.13 12.61 5.11
C LEU A 244 7.60 13.96 5.61
N ALA A 245 7.96 14.33 6.84
CA ALA A 245 7.85 15.68 7.36
C ALA A 245 9.26 16.23 7.56
N GLY A 246 9.74 17.03 6.60
CA GLY A 246 11.15 17.41 6.53
C GLY A 246 12.04 16.18 6.27
N ARG A 247 12.90 15.81 7.23
CA ARG A 247 13.77 14.62 7.16
C ARG A 247 13.26 13.42 7.97
N HIS A 248 12.06 13.52 8.55
CA HIS A 248 11.53 12.50 9.45
C HIS A 248 10.43 11.67 8.78
N LEU A 249 10.52 10.36 8.93
CA LEU A 249 9.47 9.41 8.55
C LEU A 249 8.24 9.67 9.42
N VAL A 250 7.15 10.11 8.79
CA VAL A 250 5.88 10.38 9.48
C VAL A 250 5.32 9.15 10.21
N PRO A 251 5.34 7.93 9.63
CA PRO A 251 4.91 6.73 10.36
C PRO A 251 5.66 6.51 11.67
N LEU A 252 6.99 6.73 11.67
CA LEU A 252 7.83 6.53 12.83
C LEU A 252 7.59 7.60 13.91
N ALA A 253 7.36 8.85 13.49
CA ALA A 253 7.03 9.94 14.40
C ALA A 253 5.69 9.70 15.10
N GLU A 254 4.66 9.30 14.34
CA GLU A 254 3.34 8.96 14.88
C GLU A 254 3.41 7.76 15.85
N ALA A 255 4.11 6.69 15.47
CA ALA A 255 4.30 5.52 16.34
C ALA A 255 5.01 5.88 17.65
N ARG A 256 6.06 6.71 17.60
CA ARG A 256 6.76 7.19 18.81
C ARG A 256 5.85 8.02 19.71
N GLY A 257 4.99 8.86 19.13
CA GLY A 257 3.99 9.62 19.89
C GLY A 257 3.01 8.71 20.62
N LEU A 258 2.53 7.65 19.96
CA LEU A 258 1.64 6.65 20.57
C LEU A 258 2.31 5.85 21.68
N VAL A 259 3.57 5.43 21.48
CA VAL A 259 4.35 4.76 22.53
C VAL A 259 4.55 5.69 23.73
N ALA A 260 4.85 6.97 23.52
CA ALA A 260 4.98 7.92 24.62
C ALA A 260 3.67 8.10 25.41
N MET A 261 2.52 8.13 24.74
CA MET A 261 1.21 8.19 25.39
C MET A 261 0.91 6.91 26.18
N LEU A 262 1.26 5.74 25.65
CA LEU A 262 1.13 4.45 26.34
C LEU A 262 2.04 4.39 27.57
N ASP A 263 3.30 4.80 27.43
CA ASP A 263 4.27 4.84 28.54
C ASP A 263 3.78 5.74 29.67
N ASP A 264 3.19 6.89 29.34
CA ASP A 264 2.64 7.79 30.35
C ASP A 264 1.40 7.20 31.03
N LEU A 265 0.53 6.52 30.27
CA LEU A 265 -0.62 5.81 30.81
C LEU A 265 -0.21 4.71 31.80
N ILE A 266 0.80 3.91 31.45
CA ILE A 266 1.24 2.74 32.22
C ILE A 266 2.07 3.16 33.43
N PHE A 267 2.99 4.11 33.26
CA PHE A 267 3.99 4.43 34.28
C PHE A 267 3.75 5.79 34.99
N GLY A 268 2.83 6.62 34.49
CA GLY A 268 2.48 7.92 35.06
C GLY A 268 3.64 8.92 35.09
N ARG A 269 4.56 8.87 34.11
CA ARG A 269 5.82 9.62 34.13
C ARG A 269 5.59 11.13 34.06
N SER A 270 4.62 11.62 33.31
CA SER A 270 4.25 13.05 33.24
C SER A 270 3.66 13.54 34.56
N GLY A 271 2.86 12.71 35.23
CA GLY A 271 2.27 13.01 36.53
C GLY A 271 3.31 13.08 37.65
N ARG A 272 4.38 12.27 37.58
CA ARG A 272 5.50 12.30 38.53
C ARG A 272 6.41 13.49 38.33
N ILE A 273 6.75 13.85 37.09
CA ILE A 273 7.60 15.03 36.78
C ILE A 273 6.89 16.33 37.17
N SER A 274 5.58 16.43 36.92
CA SER A 274 4.77 17.58 37.31
C SER A 274 4.68 17.73 38.84
N ARG A 275 4.52 16.63 39.57
CA ARG A 275 4.55 16.62 41.05
C ARG A 275 5.94 16.94 41.61
N LEU A 276 7.01 16.41 41.01
CA LEU A 276 8.39 16.76 41.40
C LEU A 276 8.69 18.24 41.17
N ARG A 277 8.26 18.83 40.05
CA ARG A 277 8.37 20.28 39.81
C ARG A 277 7.55 21.11 40.78
N ALA A 278 6.35 20.66 41.16
CA ALA A 278 5.54 21.34 42.17
C ALA A 278 6.14 21.25 43.58
N VAL A 279 6.80 20.14 43.92
CA VAL A 279 7.52 19.96 45.19
C VAL A 279 8.81 20.79 45.22
N ILE A 280 9.53 20.89 44.11
CA ILE A 280 10.76 21.69 44.00
C ILE A 280 10.43 23.19 43.89
N GLY A 281 9.32 23.57 43.26
CA GLY A 281 8.87 24.96 43.12
C GLY A 281 7.99 25.48 44.27
N GLY A 282 7.59 24.62 45.21
CA GLY A 282 6.81 24.97 46.40
C GLY A 282 7.64 25.22 47.66
N GLY A 283 8.98 25.19 47.56
CA GLY A 283 9.92 25.35 48.67
C GLY A 283 10.42 26.77 48.92
N GLU A 284 9.88 27.78 48.25
CA GLU A 284 10.18 29.19 48.51
C GLU A 284 8.90 29.95 48.85
N ARG A 285 8.46 29.87 50.11
CA ARG A 285 7.74 30.94 50.82
C ARG A 285 8.06 30.89 52.31
#